data_AF-A0A7X6TEH5-F1
#
_entry.id   AF-A0A7X6TEH5-F1
#
_cell.length_a   1.000
_cell.length_b   1.000
_cell.length_c   1.000
_cell.angle_alpha   90.00
_cell.angle_beta   90.00
_cell.angle_gamma   90.00
#
_symmetry.space_group_name_H-M   'P 1'
#
loop_
_entity.id
_entity.type
_entity.pdbx_description
1 polymer ?
#
loop_
_entity_poly.entity_id
_entity_poly.type
_entity_poly.pdbx_seq_one_letter_code
_entity_poly.pdbx_strand_id
1 'polypeptide(L)'
;MKIRTDFVTNSSSVSTAEVVIDNPVLLEILQKYKDMGTFDLRCPDFAIGNYNGFGSVPEKVSKTPALSVWLSEDSWGNVPSNLTAIVESILDGLRGGYAIKEENLFTQMKNELEGKQKEIDTAYKHVAWKRSYSCNDDDDYYGEMEETELFTFDPLTGEDYHFTKVAGMGEDEKIEEGFVFAEKHIVNGEVVVDFEFESEDEGKNDEESGDEESEDENYDE
;
A
#
# COMPACT_ATOMS: atom_id res chain seq x y z
N MET A 1 -2.83 -44.18 18.60
CA MET A 1 -3.31 -42.79 18.47
C MET A 1 -2.21 -42.01 17.76
N LYS A 2 -2.39 -41.67 16.48
CA LYS A 2 -1.44 -40.78 15.77
C LYS A 2 -1.91 -39.36 16.03
N ILE A 3 -1.11 -38.58 16.75
CA ILE A 3 -1.35 -37.14 16.87
C ILE A 3 -1.00 -36.57 15.49
N ARG A 4 -2.01 -36.19 14.72
CA ARG A 4 -1.80 -35.27 13.60
C ARG A 4 -1.62 -33.91 14.25
N THR A 5 -0.38 -33.43 14.30
CA THR A 5 -0.11 -32.01 14.47
C THR A 5 -0.40 -31.38 13.13
N ASP A 6 -1.68 -31.06 12.92
CA ASP A 6 -2.07 -30.06 11.95
C ASP A 6 -1.45 -28.76 12.49
N PHE A 7 -0.27 -28.41 11.99
CA PHE A 7 0.35 -27.13 12.34
C PHE A 7 -0.60 -26.06 11.83
N VAL A 8 -1.27 -25.40 12.76
CA VAL A 8 -1.93 -24.13 12.50
C VAL A 8 -0.79 -23.14 12.29
N THR A 9 -0.40 -22.91 11.04
CA THR A 9 0.28 -21.66 10.69
C THR A 9 -0.76 -20.57 10.92
N ASN A 10 -0.56 -19.77 11.96
CA ASN A 10 -1.36 -18.57 12.12
C ASN A 10 -1.00 -17.65 10.96
N SER A 11 -1.94 -17.46 10.02
CA SER A 11 -1.83 -16.37 9.04
C SER A 11 -1.62 -15.08 9.81
N SER A 12 -0.52 -14.41 9.53
CA SER A 12 -0.14 -13.14 10.11
C SER A 12 0.24 -12.21 8.98
N SER A 13 -0.29 -11.00 9.04
CA SER A 13 0.15 -9.91 8.19
C SER A 13 0.48 -8.69 9.03
N VAL A 14 1.41 -7.88 8.52
CA VAL A 14 1.80 -6.60 9.10
C VAL A 14 1.82 -5.58 7.98
N SER A 15 1.15 -4.46 8.18
CA SER A 15 1.14 -3.34 7.25
C SER A 15 1.61 -2.10 7.97
N THR A 16 2.49 -1.33 7.35
CA THR A 16 2.99 -0.08 7.91
C THR A 16 2.96 1.01 6.86
N ALA A 17 2.72 2.23 7.30
CA ALA A 17 2.71 3.40 6.43
C ALA A 17 3.51 4.55 7.05
N GLU A 18 4.31 5.20 6.22
CA GLU A 18 5.09 6.40 6.54
C GLU A 18 4.77 7.46 5.49
N VAL A 19 4.13 8.55 5.92
CA VAL A 19 3.72 9.63 5.01
C VAL A 19 4.28 10.95 5.52
N VAL A 20 4.89 11.71 4.62
CA VAL A 20 5.43 13.04 4.89
C VAL A 20 5.16 13.92 3.66
N ILE A 21 4.40 14.99 3.84
CA ILE A 21 4.01 15.89 2.75
C ILE A 21 4.31 17.33 3.13
N ASP A 22 5.19 17.97 2.36
CA ASP A 22 5.47 19.39 2.45
C ASP A 22 4.75 20.16 1.35
N ASN A 23 3.63 20.77 1.71
CA ASN A 23 2.85 21.61 0.81
C ASN A 23 2.20 22.76 1.62
N PRO A 24 2.59 24.03 1.41
CA PRO A 24 2.12 25.14 2.23
C PRO A 24 0.62 25.43 2.07
N VAL A 25 0.05 25.21 0.88
CA VAL A 25 -1.38 25.41 0.62
C VAL A 25 -2.20 24.33 1.33
N LEU A 26 -1.76 23.08 1.21
CA LEU A 26 -2.35 21.95 1.92
C LEU A 26 -2.27 22.15 3.44
N LEU A 27 -1.11 22.58 3.97
CA LEU A 27 -0.91 22.84 5.40
C LEU A 27 -1.89 23.90 5.91
N GLU A 28 -2.07 25.00 5.18
CA GLU A 28 -3.00 26.07 5.56
C GLU A 28 -4.44 25.53 5.71
N ILE A 29 -4.89 24.75 4.73
CA ILE A 29 -6.24 24.17 4.72
C ILE A 29 -6.39 23.17 5.87
N LEU A 30 -5.48 22.20 5.99
CA LEU A 30 -5.54 21.19 7.05
C LEU A 30 -5.49 21.81 8.45
N GLN A 31 -4.65 22.83 8.65
CA GLN A 31 -4.54 23.54 9.93
C GLN A 31 -5.83 24.31 10.26
N LYS A 32 -6.42 25.01 9.27
CA LYS A 32 -7.72 25.68 9.44
C LYS A 32 -8.79 24.71 9.94
N TYR A 33 -8.92 23.54 9.32
CA TYR A 33 -9.95 22.56 9.71
C TYR A 33 -9.64 21.84 11.02
N LYS A 34 -8.35 21.65 11.33
CA LYS A 34 -7.92 21.23 12.67
C LYS A 34 -8.36 22.22 13.75
N ASP A 35 -8.16 23.52 13.51
CA ASP A 35 -8.55 24.58 14.46
C ASP A 35 -10.07 24.71 14.62
N MET A 36 -10.84 24.35 13.58
CA MET A 36 -12.31 24.28 13.63
C MET A 36 -12.84 23.02 14.33
N GLY A 37 -11.97 22.05 14.64
CA GLY A 37 -12.34 20.83 15.36
C GLY A 37 -12.81 19.67 14.48
N THR A 38 -12.43 19.64 13.20
CA THR A 38 -12.80 18.55 12.26
C THR A 38 -12.33 17.18 12.72
N PHE A 39 -11.16 17.10 13.34
CA PHE A 39 -10.46 15.85 13.63
C PHE A 39 -10.60 15.40 15.10
N ASP A 40 -10.60 14.09 15.34
CA ASP A 40 -10.45 13.52 16.68
C ASP A 40 -8.96 13.47 17.06
N LEU A 41 -8.54 14.39 17.93
CA LEU A 41 -7.14 14.52 18.34
C LEU A 41 -6.75 13.60 19.51
N ARG A 42 -7.64 12.68 19.94
CA ARG A 42 -7.35 11.81 21.10
C ARG A 42 -6.40 10.66 20.80
N CYS A 43 -6.34 10.20 19.55
CA CYS A 43 -5.38 9.23 19.05
C CYS A 43 -5.30 9.31 17.53
N PRO A 44 -4.87 10.45 16.95
CA PRO A 44 -4.83 10.57 15.51
C PRO A 44 -3.65 9.77 14.97
N ASP A 45 -3.96 9.00 13.94
CA ASP A 45 -3.06 8.27 13.08
C ASP A 45 -2.07 9.19 12.30
N PHE A 46 -2.25 10.50 12.43
CA PHE A 46 -1.56 11.53 11.67
C PHE A 46 -1.31 12.79 12.50
N ALA A 47 -0.40 13.64 12.02
CA ALA A 47 -0.11 14.95 12.56
C ALA A 47 -0.15 16.01 11.45
N ILE A 48 -0.58 17.22 11.81
CA ILE A 48 -0.59 18.41 10.95
C ILE A 48 0.33 19.47 11.56
N GLY A 49 1.29 19.95 10.78
CA GLY A 49 2.12 21.12 11.09
C GLY A 49 3.18 20.92 12.17
N ASN A 50 3.20 19.80 12.89
CA ASN A 50 4.22 19.49 13.90
C ASN A 50 4.69 18.05 13.76
N TYR A 51 5.96 17.89 13.41
CA TYR A 51 6.63 16.59 13.36
C TYR A 51 7.74 16.55 14.40
N ASN A 52 7.48 15.91 15.55
CA ASN A 52 8.45 15.70 16.62
C ASN A 52 8.47 14.19 16.94
N GLY A 53 9.39 13.45 16.32
CA GLY A 53 9.38 11.99 16.24
C GLY A 53 8.84 11.62 14.87
N PHE A 54 9.60 10.97 14.00
CA PHE A 54 10.13 9.62 14.19
C PHE A 54 11.31 9.34 13.24
N GLY A 55 12.34 8.61 13.69
CA GLY A 55 13.40 8.08 12.82
C GLY A 55 14.28 9.10 12.08
N SER A 56 15.21 8.58 11.26
CA SER A 56 16.15 9.36 10.45
C SER A 56 15.41 10.05 9.29
N VAL A 57 14.90 11.24 9.55
CA VAL A 57 14.29 12.11 8.55
C VAL A 57 15.33 12.41 7.44
N PRO A 58 14.96 12.37 6.15
CA PRO A 58 15.79 12.97 5.11
C PRO A 58 16.01 14.44 5.46
N GLU A 59 17.26 14.93 5.45
CA GLU A 59 17.61 16.32 5.86
C GLU A 59 16.82 17.43 5.13
N LYS A 60 16.15 17.09 4.02
CA LYS A 60 15.38 17.99 3.16
C LYS A 60 13.95 18.27 3.62
N VAL A 61 13.41 17.56 4.62
CA VAL A 61 12.00 17.70 5.04
C VAL A 61 11.81 18.84 6.05
N SER A 62 10.72 19.59 5.90
CA SER A 62 10.28 20.59 6.89
C SER A 62 9.99 19.97 8.26
N LYS A 63 10.30 20.69 9.33
CA LYS A 63 9.85 20.31 10.69
C LYS A 63 8.35 20.52 10.92
N THR A 64 7.69 21.20 9.97
CA THR A 64 6.26 21.51 10.00
C THR A 64 5.59 21.08 8.69
N PRO A 65 5.53 19.77 8.41
CA PRO A 65 4.90 19.29 7.19
C PRO A 65 3.39 19.54 7.22
N ALA A 66 2.77 19.59 6.05
CA ALA A 66 1.33 19.64 5.90
C ALA A 66 0.67 18.43 6.58
N LEU A 67 1.26 17.26 6.34
CA LEU A 67 0.80 15.99 6.87
C LEU A 67 1.99 15.11 7.23
N SER A 68 1.89 14.43 8.37
CA SER A 68 2.78 13.35 8.74
C SER A 68 2.00 12.17 9.31
N VAL A 69 2.38 10.95 8.95
CA VAL A 69 1.78 9.69 9.39
C VAL A 69 2.90 8.70 9.71
N TRP A 70 2.78 7.96 10.82
CA TRP A 70 3.55 6.73 11.05
C TRP A 70 2.72 5.72 11.82
N LEU A 71 2.38 4.59 11.18
CA LEU A 71 1.45 3.62 11.74
C LEU A 71 1.75 2.19 11.29
N SER A 72 1.17 1.25 12.02
CA SER A 72 1.12 -0.18 11.71
C SER A 72 -0.28 -0.65 11.28
N GLU A 73 -1.06 0.20 10.59
CA GLU A 73 -2.44 -0.10 10.14
C GLU A 73 -2.70 0.40 8.71
N ASP A 74 -3.66 -0.24 8.03
CA ASP A 74 -3.88 -0.14 6.57
C ASP A 74 -4.51 1.16 6.06
N SER A 75 -4.98 2.06 6.94
CA SER A 75 -5.73 3.24 6.50
C SER A 75 -4.98 4.12 5.50
N TRP A 76 -3.64 4.16 5.60
CA TRP A 76 -2.75 4.94 4.71
C TRP A 76 -2.06 4.08 3.65
N GLY A 77 -2.55 2.87 3.39
CA GLY A 77 -1.94 1.91 2.48
C GLY A 77 -2.07 2.24 1.00
N ASN A 78 -3.01 3.12 0.62
CA ASN A 78 -3.20 3.51 -0.78
C ASN A 78 -2.13 4.51 -1.25
N VAL A 79 -0.93 4.01 -1.57
CA VAL A 79 0.19 4.84 -2.03
C VAL A 79 -0.12 5.41 -3.42
N PRO A 80 -0.14 6.75 -3.59
CA PRO A 80 -0.41 7.36 -4.88
C PRO A 80 0.77 7.18 -5.82
N SER A 81 0.52 7.01 -7.12
CA SER A 81 1.57 6.89 -8.14
C SER A 81 1.97 8.22 -8.80
N ASN A 82 1.30 9.32 -8.45
CA ASN A 82 1.56 10.67 -8.98
C ASN A 82 1.00 11.74 -8.03
N LEU A 83 1.41 13.00 -8.23
CA LEU A 83 1.02 14.13 -7.39
C LEU A 83 -0.48 14.43 -7.40
N THR A 84 -1.15 14.20 -8.53
CA THR A 84 -2.59 14.52 -8.66
C THR A 84 -3.46 13.61 -7.81
N ALA A 85 -2.99 12.39 -7.52
CA ALA A 85 -3.69 11.41 -6.68
C ALA A 85 -3.48 11.65 -5.17
N ILE A 86 -2.52 12.49 -4.76
CA ILE A 86 -2.17 12.69 -3.34
C ILE A 86 -3.35 13.14 -2.50
N VAL A 87 -4.11 14.13 -2.98
CA VAL A 87 -5.23 14.69 -2.20
C VAL A 87 -6.31 13.63 -1.97
N GLU A 88 -6.58 12.79 -2.97
CA GLU A 88 -7.51 11.68 -2.85
C GLU A 88 -7.02 10.64 -1.84
N SER A 89 -5.76 10.20 -1.93
CA SER A 89 -5.15 9.29 -0.95
C SER A 89 -5.18 9.83 0.48
N ILE A 90 -4.99 11.14 0.67
CA ILE A 90 -5.11 11.76 2.01
C ILE A 90 -6.53 11.67 2.54
N LEU A 91 -7.53 11.94 1.70
CA LEU A 91 -8.94 11.88 2.10
C LEU A 91 -9.34 10.46 2.49
N ASP A 92 -8.85 9.47 1.76
CA ASP A 92 -9.04 8.05 2.06
C ASP A 92 -8.38 7.67 3.39
N GLY A 93 -7.12 8.07 3.60
CA GLY A 93 -6.40 7.83 4.86
C GLY A 93 -7.10 8.43 6.08
N LEU A 94 -7.60 9.66 5.95
CA LEU A 94 -8.36 10.31 7.02
C LEU A 94 -9.70 9.60 7.31
N ARG A 95 -10.37 9.04 6.30
CA ARG A 95 -11.60 8.27 6.50
C ARG A 95 -11.33 6.90 7.11
N GLY A 96 -10.31 6.19 6.61
CA GLY A 96 -9.93 4.86 7.07
C GLY A 96 -9.40 4.86 8.51
N GLY A 97 -8.62 5.87 8.89
CA GLY A 97 -7.99 5.97 10.22
C GLY A 97 -8.90 6.55 11.31
N TYR A 98 -10.22 6.55 11.11
CA TYR A 98 -11.22 7.09 12.06
C TYR A 98 -10.90 8.52 12.58
N ALA A 99 -10.17 9.31 11.79
CA ALA A 99 -9.70 10.64 12.17
C ALA A 99 -10.81 11.68 12.27
N ILE A 100 -11.97 11.41 11.66
CA ILE A 100 -13.02 12.39 11.44
C ILE A 100 -13.97 12.42 12.63
N LYS A 101 -14.04 13.59 13.28
CA LYS A 101 -14.97 13.86 14.38
C LYS A 101 -16.23 14.58 13.91
N GLU A 102 -16.09 15.55 13.01
CA GLU A 102 -17.18 16.41 12.54
C GLU A 102 -17.35 16.31 11.01
N GLU A 103 -18.23 15.42 10.54
CA GLU A 103 -18.44 15.12 9.12
C GLU A 103 -18.81 16.34 8.27
N ASN A 104 -19.57 17.29 8.82
CA ASN A 104 -19.92 18.53 8.10
C ASN A 104 -18.70 19.40 7.82
N LEU A 105 -17.75 19.47 8.76
CA LEU A 105 -16.51 20.21 8.56
C LEU A 105 -15.56 19.46 7.63
N PHE A 106 -15.52 18.13 7.73
CA PHE A 106 -14.76 17.30 6.81
C PHE A 106 -15.25 17.45 5.36
N THR A 107 -16.56 17.49 5.15
CA THR A 107 -17.15 17.73 3.83
C THR A 107 -16.77 19.11 3.28
N GLN A 108 -16.79 20.15 4.13
CA GLN A 108 -16.33 21.48 3.73
C GLN A 108 -14.84 21.48 3.37
N MET A 109 -14.01 20.79 4.15
CA MET A 109 -12.58 20.66 3.90
C MET A 109 -12.32 19.97 2.57
N LYS A 110 -12.98 18.85 2.31
CA LYS A 110 -12.90 18.13 1.03
C LYS A 110 -13.19 19.07 -0.14
N ASN A 111 -14.29 19.81 -0.08
CA ASN A 111 -14.65 20.76 -1.14
C ASN A 111 -13.60 21.88 -1.31
N GLU A 112 -12.98 22.35 -0.23
CA GLU A 112 -11.91 23.37 -0.31
C GLU A 112 -10.62 22.80 -0.91
N LEU A 113 -10.23 21.58 -0.54
CA LEU A 113 -9.09 20.87 -1.11
C LEU A 113 -9.28 20.66 -2.63
N GLU A 114 -10.43 20.12 -3.03
CA GLU A 114 -10.79 19.93 -4.45
C GLU A 114 -10.83 21.27 -5.20
N GLY A 115 -11.40 22.31 -4.59
CA GLY A 115 -11.46 23.66 -5.17
C GLY A 115 -10.09 24.31 -5.36
N LYS A 116 -9.10 23.93 -4.54
CA LYS A 116 -7.72 24.43 -4.59
C LYS A 116 -6.73 23.43 -5.19
N GLN A 117 -7.18 22.35 -5.83
CA GLN A 117 -6.33 21.28 -6.35
C GLN A 117 -5.14 21.80 -7.17
N LYS A 118 -5.37 22.73 -8.11
CA LYS A 118 -4.30 23.30 -8.94
C LYS A 118 -3.24 24.07 -8.15
N GLU A 119 -3.66 24.78 -7.11
CA GLU A 119 -2.74 25.50 -6.22
C GLU A 119 -1.93 24.51 -5.38
N ILE A 120 -2.55 23.42 -4.93
CA ILE A 120 -1.89 22.33 -4.20
C ILE A 120 -0.86 21.65 -5.11
N ASP A 121 -1.25 21.23 -6.32
CA ASP A 121 -0.38 20.52 -7.27
C ASP A 121 0.89 21.30 -7.61
N THR A 122 0.81 22.63 -7.66
CA THR A 122 1.96 23.50 -7.98
C THR A 122 2.79 23.89 -6.76
N ALA A 123 2.31 23.61 -5.54
CA ALA A 123 2.95 24.03 -4.30
C ALA A 123 3.71 22.93 -3.55
N TYR A 124 3.73 21.69 -4.07
CA TYR A 124 4.51 20.61 -3.46
C TYR A 124 6.00 20.98 -3.41
N LYS A 125 6.58 20.86 -2.22
CA LYS A 125 8.02 20.99 -1.99
C LYS A 125 8.68 19.62 -1.83
N HIS A 126 7.97 18.69 -1.21
CA HIS A 126 8.41 17.33 -1.02
C HIS A 126 7.22 16.42 -0.73
N VAL A 127 7.29 15.18 -1.21
CA VAL A 127 6.42 14.08 -0.81
C VAL A 127 7.29 12.86 -0.59
N ALA A 128 7.02 12.13 0.50
CA ALA A 128 7.44 10.76 0.69
C ALA A 128 6.24 9.99 1.26
N TRP A 129 5.80 8.96 0.54
CA TRP A 129 4.72 8.09 0.95
C TRP A 129 5.17 6.65 0.76
N LYS A 130 5.40 5.96 1.87
CA LYS A 130 5.86 4.58 1.87
C LYS A 130 4.82 3.69 2.55
N ARG A 131 4.54 2.56 1.92
CA ARG A 131 3.87 1.42 2.55
C ARG A 131 4.83 0.23 2.54
N SER A 132 4.87 -0.50 3.64
CA SER A 132 5.48 -1.83 3.69
C SER A 132 4.46 -2.79 4.26
N TYR A 133 4.21 -3.88 3.54
CA TYR A 133 3.29 -4.93 3.91
C TYR A 133 4.01 -6.27 3.88
N SER A 134 3.73 -7.13 4.84
CA SER A 134 4.19 -8.50 4.81
C SER A 134 3.09 -9.47 5.23
N CYS A 135 3.08 -10.67 4.65
CA CYS A 135 2.17 -11.75 5.02
C CYS A 135 2.82 -13.12 4.81
N ASN A 136 2.38 -14.13 5.56
CA ASN A 136 2.87 -15.51 5.42
C ASN A 136 1.82 -16.47 4.86
N ASP A 137 0.83 -15.93 4.15
CA ASP A 137 -0.34 -16.62 3.62
C ASP A 137 -0.50 -16.29 2.13
N ASP A 138 0.61 -16.37 1.39
CA ASP A 138 0.66 -16.20 -0.06
C ASP A 138 0.91 -17.57 -0.72
N ASP A 139 0.13 -17.89 -1.74
CA ASP A 139 0.19 -19.18 -2.44
C ASP A 139 1.45 -19.30 -3.32
N ASP A 140 2.09 -18.17 -3.67
CA ASP A 140 3.25 -18.12 -4.56
C ASP A 140 4.57 -18.51 -3.88
N TYR A 141 4.63 -18.49 -2.54
CA TYR A 141 5.86 -18.67 -1.77
C TYR A 141 5.63 -19.31 -0.40
N TYR A 142 6.36 -20.39 -0.08
CA TYR A 142 6.32 -20.98 1.26
C TYR A 142 7.19 -20.20 2.26
N GLY A 143 6.73 -19.00 2.62
CA GLY A 143 7.40 -18.09 3.54
C GLY A 143 6.65 -16.78 3.72
N GLU A 144 7.36 -15.76 4.22
CA GLU A 144 6.87 -14.39 4.28
C GLU A 144 7.00 -13.74 2.90
N MET A 145 5.92 -13.16 2.39
CA MET A 145 5.89 -12.28 1.24
C MET A 145 6.06 -10.84 1.73
N GLU A 146 6.95 -10.08 1.09
CA GLU A 146 7.16 -8.66 1.40
C GLU A 146 6.77 -7.79 0.21
N GLU A 147 5.85 -6.85 0.45
CA GLU A 147 5.47 -5.80 -0.48
C GLU A 147 5.99 -4.45 0.02
N THR A 148 6.57 -3.66 -0.87
CA THR A 148 6.90 -2.26 -0.59
C THR A 148 6.40 -1.39 -1.72
N GLU A 149 5.72 -0.30 -1.36
CA GLU A 149 5.34 0.78 -2.26
C GLU A 149 5.97 2.07 -1.75
N LEU A 150 6.59 2.82 -2.64
CA LEU A 150 7.21 4.09 -2.34
C LEU A 150 6.90 5.11 -3.43
N PHE A 151 6.22 6.18 -3.06
CA PHE A 151 6.10 7.37 -3.86
C PHE A 151 6.93 8.51 -3.28
N THR A 152 7.72 9.16 -4.12
CA THR A 152 8.46 10.36 -3.77
C THR A 152 8.28 11.47 -4.79
N PHE A 153 8.39 12.69 -4.31
CA PHE A 153 8.50 13.88 -5.15
C PHE A 153 9.53 14.85 -4.57
N ASP A 154 10.42 15.34 -5.44
CA ASP A 154 11.31 16.48 -5.21
C ASP A 154 11.30 17.33 -6.49
N PRO A 155 11.12 18.67 -6.43
CA PRO A 155 11.08 19.54 -7.61
C PRO A 155 12.28 19.43 -8.55
N LEU A 156 13.42 18.92 -8.07
CA LEU A 156 14.64 18.73 -8.86
C LEU A 156 14.67 17.39 -9.62
N THR A 157 14.06 16.34 -9.07
CA THR A 157 14.11 14.98 -9.64
C THR A 157 12.77 14.54 -10.23
N GLY A 158 11.68 15.21 -9.86
CA GLY A 158 10.33 14.89 -10.30
C GLY A 158 9.65 13.82 -9.45
N GLU A 159 8.68 13.14 -10.05
CA GLU A 159 7.91 12.05 -9.43
C GLU A 159 8.62 10.71 -9.62
N ASP A 160 8.65 9.89 -8.57
CA ASP A 160 9.18 8.53 -8.61
C ASP A 160 8.26 7.62 -7.77
N TYR A 161 7.64 6.64 -8.41
CA TYR A 161 6.83 5.60 -7.77
C TYR A 161 7.46 4.24 -8.01
N HIS A 162 7.75 3.50 -6.94
CA HIS A 162 8.33 2.17 -7.00
C HIS A 162 7.54 1.19 -6.13
N PHE A 163 7.10 0.10 -6.74
CA PHE A 163 6.49 -1.06 -6.09
C PHE A 163 7.38 -2.28 -6.29
N THR A 164 7.53 -3.09 -5.25
CA THR A 164 8.20 -4.40 -5.29
C THR A 164 7.43 -5.41 -4.44
N LYS A 165 7.24 -6.63 -4.97
CA LYS A 165 6.79 -7.83 -4.25
C LYS A 165 7.92 -8.85 -4.27
N VAL A 166 8.45 -9.25 -3.11
CA VAL A 166 9.62 -10.12 -2.99
C VAL A 166 9.41 -11.25 -1.99
N ALA A 167 10.14 -12.36 -2.18
CA ALA A 167 10.29 -13.40 -1.16
C ALA A 167 11.01 -12.82 0.06
N GLY A 168 10.33 -12.78 1.21
CA GLY A 168 10.93 -12.54 2.51
C GLY A 168 11.48 -13.83 3.12
N MET A 169 11.43 -13.96 4.44
CA MET A 169 11.99 -15.12 5.15
C MET A 169 11.12 -16.37 4.95
N GLY A 170 11.69 -17.50 4.53
CA GLY A 170 10.91 -18.71 4.24
C GLY A 170 11.72 -19.99 4.10
N GLU A 171 11.02 -21.12 3.95
CA GLU A 171 11.61 -22.46 3.81
C GLU A 171 11.29 -23.08 2.44
N ASP A 172 11.06 -22.25 1.41
CA ASP A 172 10.80 -22.72 0.06
C ASP A 172 12.07 -23.33 -0.58
N GLU A 173 11.95 -24.54 -1.13
CA GLU A 173 13.07 -25.26 -1.75
C GLU A 173 13.41 -24.74 -3.17
N LYS A 174 12.48 -24.03 -3.82
CA LYS A 174 12.61 -23.55 -5.20
C LYS A 174 12.89 -22.05 -5.27
N ILE A 175 12.37 -21.28 -4.33
CA ILE A 175 12.43 -19.81 -4.34
C ILE A 175 13.32 -19.34 -3.18
N GLU A 176 14.40 -18.63 -3.52
CA GLU A 176 15.30 -18.03 -2.53
C GLU A 176 14.75 -16.70 -2.00
N GLU A 177 15.09 -16.37 -0.74
CA GLU A 177 14.81 -15.05 -0.17
C GLU A 177 15.36 -13.94 -1.09
N GLY A 178 14.57 -12.89 -1.30
CA GLY A 178 14.87 -11.78 -2.20
C GLY A 178 14.49 -12.01 -3.67
N PHE A 179 13.92 -13.17 -4.02
CA PHE A 179 13.33 -13.38 -5.35
C PHE A 179 12.22 -12.35 -5.60
N VAL A 180 12.24 -11.70 -6.77
CA VAL A 180 11.28 -10.64 -7.12
C VAL A 180 10.12 -11.24 -7.90
N PHE A 181 8.93 -11.22 -7.30
CA PHE A 181 7.70 -11.67 -7.94
C PHE A 181 7.08 -10.57 -8.78
N ALA A 182 7.13 -9.32 -8.33
CA ALA A 182 6.62 -8.20 -9.12
C ALA A 182 7.42 -6.93 -8.86
N GLU A 183 7.56 -6.12 -9.90
CA GLU A 183 8.14 -4.79 -9.80
C GLU A 183 7.42 -3.84 -10.74
N LYS A 184 7.12 -2.66 -10.22
CA LYS A 184 6.62 -1.55 -11.02
C LYS A 184 7.33 -0.27 -10.67
N HIS A 185 7.97 0.35 -11.65
CA HIS A 185 8.70 1.60 -11.47
C HIS A 185 8.19 2.63 -12.48
N ILE A 186 7.69 3.76 -11.98
CA ILE A 186 7.17 4.87 -12.75
C ILE A 186 7.96 6.12 -12.39
N VAL A 187 8.55 6.77 -13.39
CA VAL A 187 9.32 8.00 -13.21
C VAL A 187 8.68 9.09 -14.06
N ASN A 188 8.22 10.17 -13.44
CA ASN A 188 7.54 11.28 -14.12
C ASN A 188 6.37 10.85 -15.02
N GLY A 189 5.60 9.86 -14.57
CA GLY A 189 4.48 9.28 -15.32
C GLY A 189 4.88 8.30 -16.42
N GLU A 190 6.17 8.08 -16.68
CA GLU A 190 6.67 7.09 -17.62
C GLU A 190 6.96 5.77 -16.90
N VAL A 191 6.38 4.68 -17.40
CA VAL A 191 6.63 3.32 -16.89
C VAL A 191 8.01 2.86 -17.34
N VAL A 192 8.92 2.67 -16.38
CA VAL A 192 10.30 2.21 -16.59
C VAL A 192 10.38 0.68 -16.46
N VAL A 193 9.66 0.13 -15.49
CA VAL A 193 9.54 -1.31 -15.22
C VAL A 193 8.07 -1.60 -14.91
N ASP A 194 7.55 -2.70 -15.44
CA ASP A 194 6.23 -3.24 -15.12
C ASP A 194 6.27 -4.73 -15.43
N PHE A 195 6.51 -5.54 -14.41
CA PHE A 195 6.50 -6.98 -14.54
C PHE A 195 5.86 -7.66 -13.33
N GLU A 196 5.26 -8.80 -13.61
CA GLU A 196 4.70 -9.72 -12.64
C GLU A 196 5.08 -11.14 -13.09
N PHE A 197 5.62 -11.92 -12.16
CA PHE A 197 6.00 -13.29 -12.36
C PHE A 197 4.78 -14.18 -12.14
N GLU A 198 4.31 -14.81 -13.21
CA GLU A 198 3.31 -15.86 -13.12
C GLU A 198 4.04 -17.19 -13.03
N SER A 199 3.86 -17.93 -11.92
CA SER A 199 4.34 -19.30 -11.86
C SER A 199 3.59 -20.13 -12.91
N GLU A 200 4.30 -20.80 -13.81
CA GLU A 200 3.69 -21.84 -14.64
C GLU A 200 3.13 -22.90 -13.69
N ASP A 201 1.80 -22.99 -13.63
CA ASP A 201 1.07 -24.05 -12.94
C ASP A 201 1.50 -25.37 -13.60
N GLU A 202 2.53 -26.03 -13.06
CA GLU A 202 3.03 -27.32 -13.54
C GLU A 202 1.94 -28.38 -13.37
N GLY A 203 1.10 -28.51 -14.40
CA GLY A 203 0.38 -29.73 -14.73
C GLY A 203 -0.73 -30.14 -13.78
N LYS A 204 -1.88 -29.45 -13.84
CA LYS A 204 -3.15 -30.19 -13.83
C LYS A 204 -3.28 -30.86 -15.20
N ASN A 205 -2.80 -32.10 -15.26
CA ASN A 205 -3.00 -33.02 -16.36
C ASN A 205 -4.40 -32.88 -16.97
N ASP A 206 -4.46 -32.32 -18.17
CA ASP A 206 -5.38 -32.77 -19.21
C ASP A 206 -5.08 -34.26 -19.47
N GLU A 207 -5.63 -35.15 -18.64
CA GLU A 207 -5.91 -36.50 -19.10
C GLU A 207 -7.24 -36.47 -19.85
N GLU A 208 -7.16 -36.01 -21.10
CA GLU A 208 -7.90 -36.67 -22.17
C GLU A 208 -7.59 -38.17 -22.10
N SER A 209 -8.49 -38.96 -21.52
CA SER A 209 -8.62 -40.37 -21.87
C SER A 209 -9.88 -40.53 -22.72
N GLY A 210 -9.78 -40.12 -23.98
CA GLY A 210 -10.54 -40.74 -25.06
C GLY A 210 -9.88 -42.06 -25.44
N ASP A 211 -10.69 -43.12 -25.50
CA ASP A 211 -10.62 -44.29 -26.41
C ASP A 211 -11.50 -45.39 -25.78
N GLU A 212 -12.76 -45.51 -26.21
CA GLU A 212 -13.23 -46.30 -27.36
C GLU A 212 -13.47 -47.80 -27.02
N GLU A 213 -14.77 -48.15 -27.05
CA GLU A 213 -15.42 -49.40 -27.49
C GLU A 213 -14.98 -50.78 -26.94
N SER A 214 -15.93 -51.55 -26.38
CA SER A 214 -16.62 -52.65 -27.11
C SER A 214 -17.47 -53.56 -26.19
N GLU A 215 -18.74 -53.73 -26.59
CA GLU A 215 -19.59 -54.94 -26.64
C GLU A 215 -19.88 -55.85 -25.42
N ASP A 216 -21.19 -55.96 -25.15
CA ASP A 216 -22.04 -57.13 -24.80
C ASP A 216 -21.52 -58.26 -23.88
N GLU A 217 -22.33 -58.60 -22.86
CA GLU A 217 -23.08 -59.87 -22.86
C GLU A 217 -24.15 -59.93 -21.74
N ASN A 218 -25.37 -60.29 -22.15
CA ASN A 218 -26.50 -60.77 -21.34
C ASN A 218 -26.07 -61.85 -20.33
N TYR A 219 -26.70 -61.91 -19.15
CA TYR A 219 -27.37 -63.12 -18.64
C TYR A 219 -28.39 -62.78 -17.54
N ASP A 220 -29.60 -63.34 -17.71
CA ASP A 220 -30.72 -63.38 -16.77
C ASP A 220 -30.36 -64.02 -15.40
N GLU A 221 -31.01 -63.55 -14.32
CA GLU A 221 -31.66 -64.42 -13.31
C GLU A 221 -32.79 -63.67 -12.56
#